data_AF-A0A0D2CZE9-F1
#
_entry.id   AF-A0A0D2CZE9-F1
#
_cell.length_a   1.000
_cell.length_b   1.000
_cell.length_c   1.000
_cell.angle_alpha   90.00
_cell.angle_beta   90.00
_cell.angle_gamma   90.00
#
_symmetry.space_group_name_H-M   'P 1'
#
loop_
_entity.id
_entity.type
_entity.pdbx_description
1 polymer ?
#
loop_
_entity_poly.entity_id
_entity_poly.type
_entity_poly.pdbx_seq_one_letter_code
_entity_poly.pdbx_strand_id
1 'polypeptide(L)'
;MTLHFSSKRDMALHILREQPLAWFRDAPIDMRDTNLIRAEPVPWLDYSQGSFLRKIYHMKAGEEFQTTDWVVENEEACKELVRSAGGQLVGYDNTISEPIHWASMTVNVNVSAKPGYGFDWGFLSTRPSNIRIFKGPPETCAHHPWDAMILRDCTGNTGNLNSIESIAQRKWDILCMKMCEDYDSPWVVAAIKDSGERAIPGVHDCQDTSACGCMFAH
;
A
#
# COMPACT_ATOMS: atom_id res chain seq x y z
N MET A 1 -9.97 -28.20 16.88
CA MET A 1 -9.72 -26.93 17.59
C MET A 1 -10.20 -25.82 16.66
N THR A 2 -11.34 -25.19 16.96
CA THR A 2 -11.93 -24.18 16.07
C THR A 2 -11.24 -22.85 16.36
N LEU A 3 -10.46 -22.33 15.42
CA LEU A 3 -9.87 -20.99 15.53
C LEU A 3 -11.01 -19.96 15.47
N HIS A 4 -11.17 -19.17 16.52
CA HIS A 4 -12.16 -18.10 16.56
C HIS A 4 -11.48 -16.81 16.10
N PHE A 5 -11.78 -16.36 14.88
CA PHE A 5 -11.29 -15.08 14.36
C PHE A 5 -12.23 -13.95 14.76
N SER A 6 -11.68 -12.81 15.14
CA SER A 6 -12.43 -11.60 15.50
C SER A 6 -13.03 -10.87 14.29
N SER A 7 -12.51 -11.11 13.08
CA SER A 7 -13.00 -10.51 11.84
C SER A 7 -12.60 -11.33 10.61
N LYS A 8 -13.24 -11.10 9.45
CA LYS A 8 -12.78 -11.67 8.18
C LYS A 8 -11.36 -11.22 7.82
N ARG A 9 -10.98 -9.99 8.18
CA ARG A 9 -9.61 -9.47 8.05
C ARG A 9 -8.61 -10.36 8.75
N ASP A 10 -8.89 -10.72 9.99
CA ASP A 10 -7.99 -11.56 10.78
C ASP A 10 -7.90 -12.98 10.21
N MET A 11 -9.03 -13.49 9.69
CA MET A 11 -9.05 -14.77 8.98
C MET A 11 -8.22 -14.70 7.69
N ALA A 12 -8.42 -13.68 6.86
CA ALA A 12 -7.71 -13.50 5.59
C ALA A 12 -6.20 -13.34 5.80
N LEU A 13 -5.81 -12.52 6.78
CA LEU A 13 -4.42 -12.35 7.18
C LEU A 13 -3.81 -13.64 7.73
N HIS A 14 -4.59 -14.43 8.49
CA HIS A 14 -4.14 -15.73 8.97
C HIS A 14 -3.89 -16.71 7.81
N ILE A 15 -4.81 -16.84 6.85
CA ILE A 15 -4.60 -17.77 5.74
C ILE A 15 -3.41 -17.32 4.86
N LEU A 16 -3.25 -16.00 4.64
CA LEU A 16 -2.07 -15.45 3.94
C LEU A 16 -0.76 -15.81 4.66
N ARG A 17 -0.75 -15.83 6.00
CA ARG A 17 0.43 -16.21 6.80
C ARG A 17 0.74 -17.70 6.71
N GLU A 18 -0.28 -18.54 6.75
CA GLU A 18 -0.12 -20.00 6.72
C GLU A 18 0.22 -20.52 5.32
N GLN A 19 -0.31 -19.87 4.28
CA GLN A 19 -0.22 -20.35 2.90
C GLN A 19 0.17 -19.23 1.92
N PRO A 20 1.27 -18.49 2.12
CA PRO A 20 1.60 -17.33 1.29
C PRO A 20 1.74 -17.68 -0.21
N LEU A 21 2.19 -18.89 -0.55
CA LEU A 21 2.31 -19.35 -1.93
C LEU A 21 0.97 -19.38 -2.70
N ALA A 22 -0.17 -19.54 -2.01
CA ALA A 22 -1.48 -19.51 -2.66
C ALA A 22 -1.84 -18.10 -3.20
N TRP A 23 -1.26 -17.03 -2.64
CA TRP A 23 -1.42 -15.65 -3.12
C TRP A 23 -0.30 -15.27 -4.10
N PHE A 24 0.95 -15.50 -3.68
CA PHE A 24 2.12 -15.05 -4.44
C PHE A 24 2.36 -15.90 -5.69
N ARG A 25 1.87 -17.15 -5.75
CA ARG A 25 2.08 -18.06 -6.88
C ARG A 25 3.58 -18.17 -7.19
N ASP A 26 3.97 -17.81 -8.41
CA ASP A 26 5.36 -17.81 -8.87
C ASP A 26 6.08 -16.48 -8.61
N ALA A 27 5.40 -15.47 -8.07
CA ALA A 27 6.03 -14.19 -7.74
C ALA A 27 6.95 -14.34 -6.53
N PRO A 28 8.13 -13.69 -6.54
CA PRO A 28 9.06 -13.77 -5.43
C PRO A 28 8.48 -13.15 -4.16
N ILE A 29 8.68 -13.84 -3.05
CA ILE A 29 8.40 -13.35 -1.69
C ILE A 29 9.74 -12.99 -1.06
N ASP A 30 9.96 -11.71 -0.81
CA ASP A 30 11.18 -11.27 -0.15
C ASP A 30 10.98 -11.14 1.38
N MET A 31 12.07 -10.84 2.09
CA MET A 31 12.03 -10.69 3.55
C MET A 31 11.14 -9.52 3.99
N ARG A 32 11.04 -8.47 3.17
CA ARG A 32 10.24 -7.27 3.46
C ARG A 32 8.74 -7.62 3.41
N ASP A 33 8.32 -8.48 2.46
CA ASP A 33 6.95 -9.03 2.43
C ASP A 33 6.65 -9.87 3.64
N THR A 34 7.57 -10.79 3.97
CA THR A 34 7.40 -11.71 5.09
C THR A 34 7.25 -10.94 6.40
N ASN A 35 8.06 -9.89 6.58
CA ASN A 35 8.01 -9.01 7.75
C ASN A 35 6.70 -8.22 7.83
N LEU A 36 6.17 -7.75 6.69
CA LEU A 36 4.89 -7.04 6.65
C LEU A 36 3.71 -7.98 6.97
N ILE A 37 3.66 -9.15 6.35
CA ILE A 37 2.60 -10.15 6.56
C ILE A 37 2.56 -10.58 8.03
N ARG A 38 3.73 -10.71 8.67
CA ARG A 38 3.86 -11.09 10.08
C ARG A 38 3.88 -9.92 11.05
N ALA A 39 3.65 -8.68 10.58
CA ALA A 39 3.69 -7.51 11.43
C ALA A 39 2.63 -7.59 12.54
N GLU A 40 3.03 -7.17 13.74
CA GLU A 40 2.10 -6.92 14.84
C GLU A 40 1.34 -5.60 14.61
N PRO A 41 0.10 -5.48 15.14
CA PRO A 41 -0.66 -4.25 15.03
C PRO A 41 0.09 -3.05 15.61
N VAL A 42 0.24 -1.96 14.84
CA VAL A 42 0.85 -0.75 15.36
C VAL A 42 -0.10 -0.06 16.36
N PRO A 43 0.42 0.52 17.47
CA PRO A 43 -0.44 1.03 18.53
C PRO A 43 -1.37 2.16 18.08
N TRP A 44 -0.89 3.04 17.19
CA TRP A 44 -1.58 4.25 16.76
C TRP A 44 -2.67 4.04 15.72
N LEU A 45 -2.61 2.97 14.92
CA LEU A 45 -3.54 2.76 13.79
C LEU A 45 -4.83 2.08 14.26
N ASP A 46 -5.97 2.59 13.80
CA ASP A 46 -7.24 1.89 13.85
C ASP A 46 -7.38 0.99 12.61
N TYR A 47 -7.47 -0.31 12.82
CA TYR A 47 -7.63 -1.31 11.75
C TYR A 47 -9.10 -1.59 11.41
N SER A 48 -10.05 -0.80 11.92
CA SER A 48 -11.44 -0.81 11.47
C SER A 48 -11.57 -0.37 10.00
N GLN A 49 -12.80 -0.31 9.49
CA GLN A 49 -13.09 0.27 8.16
C GLN A 49 -12.67 1.74 8.03
N GLY A 50 -12.27 2.41 9.11
CA GLY A 50 -11.64 3.72 9.06
C GLY A 50 -10.31 3.74 8.30
N SER A 51 -9.60 2.61 8.15
CA SER A 51 -8.32 2.55 7.42
C SER A 51 -8.43 1.68 6.17
N PHE A 52 -8.33 2.30 5.00
CA PHE A 52 -8.64 1.67 3.71
C PHE A 52 -7.92 2.32 2.53
N LEU A 53 -7.75 1.59 1.43
CA LEU A 53 -7.29 2.14 0.15
C LEU A 53 -8.37 3.05 -0.43
N ARG A 54 -8.06 4.33 -0.65
CA ARG A 54 -9.08 5.33 -0.95
C ARG A 54 -9.18 5.67 -2.43
N LYS A 55 -8.09 6.16 -3.01
CA LYS A 55 -8.12 6.70 -4.38
C LYS A 55 -6.76 6.79 -5.03
N ILE A 56 -6.77 6.86 -6.35
CA ILE A 56 -5.61 7.12 -7.21
C ILE A 56 -5.68 8.56 -7.69
N TYR A 57 -4.58 9.28 -7.52
CA TYR A 57 -4.32 10.57 -8.11
C TYR A 57 -3.41 10.38 -9.30
N HIS A 58 -3.79 10.89 -10.47
CA HIS A 58 -3.04 10.63 -11.70
C HIS A 58 -3.10 11.80 -12.69
N MET A 59 -2.05 11.92 -13.48
CA MET A 59 -1.89 12.94 -14.50
C MET A 59 -1.07 12.36 -15.64
N LYS A 60 -1.67 12.28 -16.83
CA LYS A 60 -0.94 11.92 -18.05
C LYS A 60 -0.10 13.11 -18.53
N ALA A 61 0.94 12.84 -19.31
CA ALA A 61 1.76 13.89 -19.89
C ALA A 61 0.92 14.82 -20.79
N GLY A 62 0.86 16.10 -20.42
CA GLY A 62 0.08 17.11 -21.14
C GLY A 62 -1.40 17.20 -20.78
N GLU A 63 -1.86 16.43 -19.79
CA GLU A 63 -3.25 16.47 -19.29
C GLU A 63 -3.35 17.13 -17.91
N GLU A 64 -4.58 17.46 -17.51
CA GLU A 64 -4.87 17.92 -16.15
C GLU A 64 -4.87 16.78 -15.14
N PHE A 65 -4.78 17.15 -13.87
CA PHE A 65 -4.79 16.20 -12.77
C PHE A 65 -6.17 15.62 -12.54
N GLN A 66 -6.24 14.30 -12.42
CA GLN A 66 -7.48 13.54 -12.22
C GLN A 66 -7.41 12.70 -10.95
N THR A 67 -8.59 12.31 -10.46
CA THR A 67 -8.74 11.43 -9.30
C THR A 67 -9.71 10.31 -9.62
N THR A 68 -9.39 9.10 -9.21
CA THR A 68 -10.26 7.93 -9.35
C THR A 68 -10.39 7.26 -7.99
N ASP A 69 -11.61 7.23 -7.45
CA ASP A 69 -11.90 6.54 -6.18
C ASP A 69 -11.85 5.03 -6.37
N TRP A 70 -11.23 4.33 -5.43
CA TRP A 70 -11.02 2.89 -5.47
C TRP A 70 -12.21 2.15 -4.86
N VAL A 71 -13.34 2.19 -5.56
CA VAL A 71 -14.60 1.52 -5.21
C VAL A 71 -14.77 0.22 -6.03
N VAL A 72 -15.74 -0.62 -5.66
CA VAL A 72 -16.00 -1.90 -6.36
C VAL A 72 -16.29 -1.69 -7.85
N GLU A 73 -17.02 -0.64 -8.21
CA GLU A 73 -17.40 -0.32 -9.59
C GLU A 73 -16.18 0.04 -10.46
N ASN A 74 -15.15 0.62 -9.85
CA ASN A 74 -13.94 1.08 -10.53
C ASN A 74 -12.75 0.13 -10.32
N GLU A 75 -12.94 -1.04 -9.70
CA GLU A 75 -11.87 -1.94 -9.28
C GLU A 75 -10.92 -2.30 -10.43
N GLU A 76 -11.47 -2.71 -11.57
CA GLU A 76 -10.67 -3.13 -12.73
C GLU A 76 -9.96 -1.92 -13.38
N ALA A 77 -10.61 -0.75 -13.41
CA ALA A 77 -9.99 0.48 -13.89
C ALA A 77 -8.83 0.93 -12.97
N CYS A 78 -8.97 0.80 -11.66
CA CYS A 78 -7.92 1.15 -10.70
C CYS A 78 -6.72 0.19 -10.78
N LYS A 79 -6.99 -1.12 -10.91
CA LYS A 79 -5.99 -2.15 -11.20
C LYS A 79 -5.22 -1.83 -12.48
N GLU A 80 -5.92 -1.42 -13.53
CA GLU A 80 -5.31 -1.02 -14.80
C GLU A 80 -4.45 0.25 -14.68
N LEU A 81 -4.92 1.27 -13.95
CA LEU A 81 -4.12 2.47 -13.67
C LEU A 81 -2.82 2.11 -12.97
N VAL A 82 -2.88 1.30 -11.90
CA VAL A 82 -1.68 0.85 -11.19
C VAL A 82 -0.75 0.07 -12.10
N ARG A 83 -1.30 -0.87 -12.89
CA ARG A 83 -0.52 -1.70 -13.81
C ARG A 83 0.17 -0.87 -14.90
N SER A 84 -0.56 0.02 -15.55
CA SER A 84 -0.04 0.89 -16.62
C SER A 84 1.03 1.87 -16.13
N ALA A 85 1.07 2.16 -14.82
CA ALA A 85 2.08 2.99 -14.18
C ALA A 85 3.21 2.18 -13.49
N GLY A 86 3.33 0.89 -13.81
CA GLY A 86 4.45 0.03 -13.40
C GLY A 86 4.21 -0.82 -12.15
N GLY A 87 3.00 -0.85 -11.60
CA GLY A 87 2.62 -1.80 -10.55
C GLY A 87 2.45 -3.22 -11.10
N GLN A 88 2.54 -4.22 -10.21
CA GLN A 88 2.48 -5.62 -10.62
C GLN A 88 1.16 -6.27 -10.19
N LEU A 89 0.52 -6.98 -11.11
CA LEU A 89 -0.66 -7.80 -10.85
C LEU A 89 -0.29 -9.27 -10.99
N VAL A 90 -0.46 -10.04 -9.90
CA VAL A 90 -0.07 -11.44 -9.79
C VAL A 90 -1.31 -12.31 -9.74
N GLY A 91 -1.42 -13.25 -10.68
CA GLY A 91 -2.57 -14.16 -10.79
C GLY A 91 -3.80 -13.59 -11.50
N TYR A 92 -3.69 -12.40 -12.09
CA TYR A 92 -4.71 -11.81 -12.95
C TYR A 92 -4.37 -12.08 -14.43
N ASP A 93 -5.39 -12.09 -15.28
CA ASP A 93 -5.20 -12.17 -16.72
C ASP A 93 -4.57 -10.87 -17.21
N ASN A 94 -3.27 -10.92 -17.47
CA ASN A 94 -2.51 -9.76 -17.90
C ASN A 94 -2.69 -9.56 -19.41
N THR A 95 -3.59 -8.67 -19.80
CA THR A 95 -3.61 -8.14 -21.16
C THR A 95 -2.45 -7.18 -21.34
N ILE A 96 -1.80 -7.18 -22.51
CA ILE A 96 -0.76 -6.19 -22.80
C ILE A 96 -1.45 -4.82 -22.90
N SER A 97 -1.10 -3.88 -22.03
CA SER A 97 -1.52 -2.47 -22.19
C SER A 97 -0.53 -1.75 -23.08
N GLU A 98 -1.02 -0.79 -23.85
CA GLU A 98 -0.13 0.17 -24.50
C GLU A 98 0.62 0.99 -23.43
N PRO A 99 1.89 1.36 -23.66
CA PRO A 99 2.62 2.20 -22.73
C PRO A 99 1.95 3.56 -22.56
N ILE A 100 1.54 3.89 -21.33
CA ILE A 100 0.98 5.20 -21.00
C ILE A 100 2.09 6.07 -20.40
N HIS A 101 2.26 7.27 -20.95
CA HIS A 101 3.19 8.27 -20.41
C HIS A 101 2.53 9.04 -19.27
N TRP A 102 2.74 8.56 -18.05
CA TRP A 102 2.31 9.23 -16.82
C TRP A 102 3.29 10.34 -16.43
N ALA A 103 2.78 11.55 -16.21
CA ALA A 103 3.54 12.65 -15.61
C ALA A 103 3.62 12.51 -14.08
N SER A 104 2.53 12.06 -13.46
CA SER A 104 2.48 11.75 -12.03
C SER A 104 1.38 10.74 -11.74
N MET A 105 1.64 9.80 -10.83
CA MET A 105 0.59 8.96 -10.25
C MET A 105 0.95 8.60 -8.80
N THR A 106 -0.04 8.72 -7.92
CA THR A 106 0.07 8.32 -6.51
C THR A 106 -1.20 7.62 -6.05
N VAL A 107 -1.04 6.60 -5.22
CA VAL A 107 -2.14 5.85 -4.62
C VAL A 107 -2.22 6.18 -3.15
N ASN A 108 -3.40 6.57 -2.66
CA ASN A 108 -3.63 6.97 -1.28
C ASN A 108 -4.34 5.89 -0.48
N VAL A 109 -3.82 5.66 0.72
CA VAL A 109 -4.44 4.88 1.79
C VAL A 109 -4.89 5.84 2.89
N ASN A 110 -6.18 5.82 3.21
CA ASN A 110 -6.72 6.46 4.39
C ASN A 110 -6.26 5.68 5.63
N VAL A 111 -5.73 6.38 6.62
CA VAL A 111 -5.40 5.81 7.92
C VAL A 111 -6.10 6.61 9.01
N SER A 112 -6.83 5.93 9.87
CA SER A 112 -7.45 6.51 11.07
C SER A 112 -6.61 6.18 12.29
N ALA A 113 -6.48 7.13 13.20
CA ALA A 113 -5.80 6.88 14.46
C ALA A 113 -6.77 6.33 15.49
N LYS A 114 -6.24 5.56 16.46
CA LYS A 114 -6.99 5.29 17.68
C LYS A 114 -7.18 6.57 18.50
N PRO A 115 -8.25 6.66 19.31
CA PRO A 115 -8.45 7.78 20.23
C PRO A 115 -7.21 8.03 21.09
N GLY A 116 -6.81 9.30 21.21
CA GLY A 116 -5.69 9.74 22.06
C GLY A 116 -4.31 9.84 21.38
N TYR A 117 -4.19 9.56 20.08
CA TYR A 117 -2.91 9.62 19.35
C TYR A 117 -2.59 10.98 18.70
N GLY A 118 -3.41 12.01 18.92
CA GLY A 118 -3.13 13.39 18.47
C GLY A 118 -3.51 13.70 17.02
N PHE A 119 -4.12 12.76 16.30
CA PHE A 119 -4.79 13.00 15.02
C PHE A 119 -5.98 12.03 14.89
N ASP A 120 -6.98 12.39 14.09
CA ASP A 120 -8.13 11.51 13.85
C ASP A 120 -7.92 10.64 12.61
N TRP A 121 -7.42 11.24 11.52
CA TRP A 121 -7.15 10.56 10.25
C TRP A 121 -6.11 11.29 9.40
N GLY A 122 -5.57 10.58 8.41
CA GLY A 122 -4.65 11.12 7.41
C GLY A 122 -4.49 10.19 6.20
N PHE A 123 -3.58 10.55 5.29
CA PHE A 123 -3.24 9.69 4.15
C PHE A 123 -1.77 9.31 4.14
N LEU A 124 -1.52 8.04 3.83
CA LEU A 124 -0.25 7.52 3.39
C LEU A 124 -0.31 7.24 1.90
N SER A 125 0.76 7.58 1.17
CA SER A 125 0.78 7.45 -0.28
C SER A 125 2.07 6.87 -0.82
N THR A 126 1.94 6.11 -1.90
CA THR A 126 3.07 5.58 -2.67
C THR A 126 2.85 5.71 -4.18
N ARG A 127 3.89 5.41 -4.95
CA ARG A 127 3.83 5.33 -6.40
C ARG A 127 3.39 3.92 -6.84
N PRO A 128 2.69 3.78 -7.97
CA PRO A 128 2.28 2.48 -8.50
C PRO A 128 3.40 1.45 -8.66
N SER A 129 4.62 1.88 -9.03
CA SER A 129 5.79 1.01 -9.14
C SER A 129 6.18 0.28 -7.83
N ASN A 130 5.69 0.75 -6.69
CA ASN A 130 5.92 0.15 -5.37
C ASN A 130 4.77 -0.78 -4.94
N ILE A 131 3.79 -1.02 -5.82
CA ILE A 131 2.56 -1.74 -5.52
C ILE A 131 2.57 -3.10 -6.21
N ARG A 132 2.17 -4.13 -5.45
CA ARG A 132 1.84 -5.45 -5.97
C ARG A 132 0.46 -5.87 -5.50
N ILE A 133 -0.36 -6.33 -6.44
CA ILE A 133 -1.73 -6.80 -6.21
C ILE A 133 -1.76 -8.29 -6.51
N PHE A 134 -2.24 -9.09 -5.56
CA PHE A 134 -2.27 -10.54 -5.61
C PHE A 134 -3.71 -11.02 -5.62
N LYS A 135 -4.08 -11.74 -6.67
CA LYS A 135 -5.39 -12.39 -6.73
C LYS A 135 -5.46 -13.46 -5.66
N GLY A 136 -6.55 -13.50 -4.91
CA GLY A 136 -6.79 -14.50 -3.89
C GLY A 136 -6.83 -15.95 -4.39
N PRO A 137 -6.71 -16.92 -3.48
CA PRO A 137 -7.08 -18.29 -3.76
C PRO A 137 -8.60 -18.39 -4.05
N PRO A 138 -9.04 -19.15 -5.06
CA PRO A 138 -10.45 -19.29 -5.42
C PRO A 138 -11.32 -19.90 -4.31
N GLU A 139 -10.72 -20.68 -3.40
CA GLU A 139 -11.38 -21.31 -2.27
C GLU A 139 -11.82 -20.35 -1.16
N THR A 140 -11.36 -19.09 -1.18
CA THR A 140 -11.70 -18.08 -0.16
C THR A 140 -13.16 -17.61 -0.27
N CYS A 141 -13.65 -17.40 -1.50
CA CYS A 141 -15.05 -17.09 -1.78
C CYS A 141 -15.35 -17.35 -3.26
N ALA A 142 -16.43 -18.10 -3.52
CA ALA A 142 -16.81 -18.50 -4.88
C ALA A 142 -17.18 -17.33 -5.82
N HIS A 143 -17.62 -16.19 -5.27
CA HIS A 143 -18.10 -15.06 -6.05
C HIS A 143 -17.15 -13.85 -5.99
N HIS A 144 -16.38 -13.73 -4.90
CA HIS A 144 -15.59 -12.55 -4.61
C HIS A 144 -14.28 -12.96 -3.91
N PRO A 145 -13.30 -13.52 -4.65
CA PRO A 145 -12.06 -13.99 -4.05
C PRO A 145 -11.36 -12.87 -3.27
N TRP A 146 -10.71 -13.26 -2.18
CA TRP A 146 -10.01 -12.31 -1.32
C TRP A 146 -8.67 -11.92 -1.91
N ASP A 147 -8.56 -10.70 -2.40
CA ASP A 147 -7.31 -10.19 -2.95
C ASP A 147 -6.45 -9.51 -1.86
N ALA A 148 -5.13 -9.51 -2.08
CA ALA A 148 -4.17 -8.84 -1.21
C ALA A 148 -3.38 -7.79 -2.00
N MET A 149 -3.04 -6.68 -1.37
CA MET A 149 -2.25 -5.61 -1.97
C MET A 149 -1.14 -5.17 -1.03
N ILE A 150 0.09 -5.20 -1.50
CA ILE A 150 1.25 -4.66 -0.79
C ILE A 150 1.61 -3.32 -1.42
N LEU A 151 1.61 -2.27 -0.60
CA LEU A 151 2.05 -0.92 -0.96
C LEU A 151 3.33 -0.60 -0.18
N ARG A 152 4.47 -0.49 -0.88
CA ARG A 152 5.77 -0.18 -0.24
C ARG A 152 6.06 1.30 -0.22
N ASP A 153 6.91 1.71 0.72
CA ASP A 153 7.47 3.06 0.79
C ASP A 153 6.39 4.17 0.86
N CYS A 154 5.28 3.91 1.55
CA CYS A 154 4.22 4.88 1.72
C CYS A 154 4.67 6.01 2.66
N THR A 155 4.36 7.25 2.31
CA THR A 155 4.72 8.44 3.11
C THR A 155 3.50 9.31 3.39
N GLY A 156 3.52 10.01 4.52
CA GLY A 156 2.44 10.95 4.87
C GLY A 156 2.35 12.12 3.89
N ASN A 157 1.14 12.47 3.49
CA ASN A 157 0.89 13.64 2.61
C ASN A 157 -0.13 14.64 3.18
N THR A 158 -0.75 14.37 4.34
CA THR A 158 -1.71 15.26 5.02
C THR A 158 -1.11 15.95 6.24
N GLY A 159 -1.47 17.22 6.44
CA GLY A 159 -0.94 18.07 7.52
C GLY A 159 -0.94 17.45 8.93
N ASN A 160 -2.07 16.89 9.39
CA ASN A 160 -2.17 16.35 10.75
C ASN A 160 -1.34 15.07 10.97
N LEU A 161 -1.21 14.25 9.93
CA LEU A 161 -0.29 13.10 9.98
C LEU A 161 1.17 13.57 9.90
N ASN A 162 1.42 14.62 9.10
CA ASN A 162 2.74 15.21 8.94
C ASN A 162 3.24 15.97 10.18
N SER A 163 2.34 16.38 11.09
CA SER A 163 2.72 16.98 12.37
C SER A 163 3.20 15.96 13.40
N ILE A 164 3.04 14.65 13.15
CA ILE A 164 3.51 13.60 14.04
C ILE A 164 4.84 13.08 13.52
N GLU A 165 5.92 13.61 14.08
CA GLU A 165 7.29 13.36 13.60
C GLU A 165 7.63 11.86 13.47
N SER A 166 7.21 11.07 14.46
CA SER A 166 7.39 9.61 14.49
C SER A 166 6.66 8.85 13.38
N ILE A 167 5.73 9.51 12.67
CA ILE A 167 5.03 8.96 11.50
C ILE A 167 5.53 9.64 10.22
N ALA A 168 5.64 10.96 10.22
CA ALA A 168 5.91 11.80 9.06
C ALA A 168 7.31 11.59 8.45
N GLN A 169 8.31 11.33 9.29
CA GLN A 169 9.70 11.08 8.87
C GLN A 169 9.96 9.63 8.47
N ARG A 170 8.94 8.77 8.55
CA ARG A 170 9.06 7.33 8.28
C ARG A 170 8.43 6.97 6.95
N LYS A 171 8.90 5.85 6.39
CA LYS A 171 8.23 5.12 5.32
C LYS A 171 7.47 3.96 5.92
N TRP A 172 6.32 3.68 5.33
CA TRP A 172 5.41 2.64 5.80
C TRP A 172 5.09 1.67 4.68
N ASP A 173 5.23 0.39 4.94
CA ASP A 173 4.70 -0.65 4.08
C ASP A 173 3.33 -1.06 4.59
N ILE A 174 2.37 -1.17 3.66
CA ILE A 174 0.97 -1.42 3.99
C ILE A 174 0.52 -2.68 3.26
N LEU A 175 -0.14 -3.57 3.99
CA LEU A 175 -0.90 -4.68 3.44
C LEU A 175 -2.37 -4.32 3.52
N CYS A 176 -3.01 -4.18 2.36
CA CYS A 176 -4.46 -4.08 2.25
C CYS A 176 -5.06 -5.41 1.80
N MET A 177 -6.27 -5.72 2.26
CA MET A 177 -7.02 -6.91 1.86
C MET A 177 -8.42 -6.55 1.40
N LYS A 178 -8.86 -7.18 0.31
CA LYS A 178 -10.21 -7.03 -0.22
C LYS A 178 -11.11 -8.17 0.28
N MET A 179 -12.20 -7.83 0.97
CA MET A 179 -13.01 -8.85 1.68
C MET A 179 -14.53 -8.65 1.58
N CYS A 180 -15.04 -8.17 0.44
CA CYS A 180 -16.45 -8.27 0.05
C CYS A 180 -17.47 -7.68 1.05
N GLU A 181 -16.99 -6.79 1.93
CA GLU A 181 -17.78 -6.23 3.04
C GLU A 181 -18.23 -4.80 2.78
N ASP A 182 -17.54 -4.08 1.89
CA ASP A 182 -17.77 -2.68 1.61
C ASP A 182 -17.61 -2.41 0.11
N TYR A 183 -18.59 -1.72 -0.47
CA TYR A 183 -18.60 -1.32 -1.88
C TYR A 183 -17.77 -0.04 -2.11
N ASP A 184 -17.83 0.89 -1.14
CA ASP A 184 -17.17 2.20 -1.22
C ASP A 184 -15.71 2.12 -0.77
N SER A 185 -15.38 1.17 0.12
CA SER A 185 -14.03 0.96 0.65
C SER A 185 -13.60 -0.52 0.61
N PRO A 186 -13.53 -1.13 -0.59
CA PRO A 186 -13.36 -2.58 -0.73
C PRO A 186 -12.06 -3.14 -0.15
N TRP A 187 -11.03 -2.30 0.01
CA TRP A 187 -9.68 -2.69 0.43
C TRP A 187 -9.35 -2.09 1.80
N VAL A 188 -9.38 -2.93 2.85
CA VAL A 188 -9.08 -2.49 4.22
C VAL A 188 -7.63 -2.74 4.59
N VAL A 189 -7.06 -1.89 5.44
CA VAL A 189 -5.70 -2.08 5.96
C VAL A 189 -5.68 -3.28 6.91
N ALA A 190 -4.88 -4.29 6.58
CA ALA A 190 -4.70 -5.51 7.37
C ALA A 190 -3.40 -5.52 8.19
N ALA A 191 -2.33 -4.93 7.65
CA ALA A 191 -1.07 -4.76 8.36
C ALA A 191 -0.35 -3.48 7.90
N ILE A 192 0.47 -2.92 8.77
CA ILE A 192 1.36 -1.81 8.44
C ILE A 192 2.69 -2.02 9.17
N LYS A 193 3.81 -1.68 8.52
CA LYS A 193 5.15 -1.84 9.07
C LYS A 193 6.02 -0.64 8.71
N ASP A 194 6.75 -0.13 9.70
CA ASP A 194 7.80 0.86 9.47
C ASP A 194 8.93 0.23 8.64
N SER A 195 9.22 0.83 7.49
CA SER A 195 10.21 0.36 6.53
C SER A 195 11.48 1.21 6.49
N GLY A 196 11.62 2.15 7.41
CA GLY A 196 12.81 2.99 7.56
C GLY A 196 12.53 4.48 7.46
N GLU A 197 13.61 5.25 7.45
CA GLU A 197 13.54 6.70 7.34
C GLU A 197 13.19 7.14 5.92
N ARG A 198 12.44 8.23 5.84
CA ARG A 198 12.27 8.98 4.61
C ARG A 198 13.60 9.64 4.28
N ALA A 199 14.10 9.44 3.06
CA ALA A 199 15.30 10.13 2.60
C ALA A 199 15.11 11.64 2.74
N ILE A 200 16.00 12.28 3.51
CA ILE A 200 16.03 13.73 3.67
C ILE A 200 16.60 14.31 2.37
N PRO A 201 15.85 15.16 1.63
CA PRO A 201 16.39 15.81 0.45
C PRO A 201 17.61 16.65 0.84
N GLY A 202 18.80 16.29 0.32
CA GLY A 202 20.04 17.03 0.55
C GLY A 202 21.10 16.35 1.43
N VAL A 203 20.79 15.22 2.08
CA VAL A 203 21.80 14.40 2.76
C VAL A 203 22.24 13.29 1.80
N HIS A 204 23.24 13.60 0.98
CA HIS A 204 23.97 12.59 0.24
C HIS A 204 24.84 11.84 1.25
N ASP A 205 24.55 10.55 1.48
CA ASP A 205 25.37 9.67 2.30
C ASP A 205 26.61 9.26 1.48
N CYS A 206 27.48 10.25 1.22
CA CYS A 206 28.77 10.05 0.59
C CYS A 206 29.70 9.42 1.63
N GLN A 207 29.65 8.11 1.77
CA GLN A 207 30.62 7.36 2.58
C GLN A 207 32.05 7.40 2.00
N ASP A 208 32.23 8.01 0.82
CA ASP A 208 33.52 8.24 0.20
C ASP A 208 33.67 9.70 -0.24
N THR A 209 34.17 10.53 0.67
CA THR A 209 34.47 11.96 0.45
C THR A 209 35.61 12.20 -0.55
N SER A 210 36.27 11.14 -1.03
CA SER A 210 37.33 11.27 -2.04
C SER A 210 36.80 11.26 -3.49
N ALA A 211 35.60 10.71 -3.71
CA ALA A 211 35.01 10.54 -5.04
C ALA A 211 33.95 11.61 -5.38
N CYS A 212 33.34 12.24 -4.37
CA CYS A 212 32.40 13.34 -4.58
C CYS A 212 33.13 14.66 -4.37
N GLY A 213 33.43 15.38 -5.46
CA GLY A 213 34.07 16.70 -5.47
C GLY A 213 33.23 17.82 -4.83
N CYS A 214 32.73 17.61 -3.62
CA CYS A 214 31.99 18.58 -2.83
C CYS A 214 32.98 19.60 -2.24
N MET A 215 33.16 20.73 -2.92
CA MET A 215 33.80 21.90 -2.32
C MET A 215 32.83 22.54 -1.33
N PHE A 216 33.15 22.49 -0.03
CA PHE A 216 32.45 23.29 0.96
C PHE A 216 32.90 24.74 0.85
N ALA A 217 31.97 25.65 0.54
CA ALA A 217 32.19 27.08 0.76
C ALA A 217 32.02 27.37 2.25
N HIS A 218 32.99 28.10 2.81
CA HIS A 218 33.10 28.50 4.22
C HIS A 218 31.91 29.31 4.74
#